data_AF-A0AAU5XEP5-F1
#
_entry.id   AF-A0AAU5XEP5-F1
#
_cell.length_a   1.000
_cell.length_b   1.000
_cell.length_c   1.000
_cell.angle_alpha   90.00
_cell.angle_beta   90.00
_cell.angle_gamma   90.00
#
_symmetry.space_group_name_H-M   'P 1'
#
loop_
_entity.id
_entity.type
_entity.pdbx_description
1 polymer ?
#
loop_
_entity_poly.entity_id
_entity_poly.type
_entity_poly.pdbx_seq_one_letter_code
_entity_poly.pdbx_strand_id
1 'polypeptide(L)'
;MGEDAERPQASVPAPRVPGPADAVADMRTTARWTIAAAAGVGALLLGGAPLTAIGKISGAGEAVLAFAGLVVALGGVGWGIWQTGEALMPRVATLDDLDDPALADLRATIARDPSAFYGPFGTSGADLRKAVAFHGTVAANLAVTAAAETDPVRVRLLDQALADARANTEAARRLQDRLLEFVLAWKVRAAVRRARLHTLAAAAVIALGAVLFLGATHDADADRPAHPAPSPSAAR
;
A
#
# COMPACT_ATOMS: atom_id res chain seq x y z
N MET A 1 -32.72 11.64 -51.88
CA MET A 1 -32.21 10.28 -51.64
C MET A 1 -30.79 10.26 -52.19
N GLY A 2 -29.71 10.34 -51.43
CA GLY A 2 -29.50 10.58 -50.01
C GLY A 2 -28.07 11.12 -49.86
N GLU A 3 -27.91 12.23 -49.16
CA GLU A 3 -26.61 12.73 -48.72
C GLU A 3 -26.25 11.95 -47.45
N ASP A 4 -25.50 10.86 -47.61
CA ASP A 4 -24.88 10.16 -46.49
C ASP A 4 -23.66 10.98 -46.04
N ALA A 5 -23.92 11.97 -45.19
CA ALA A 5 -22.93 12.72 -44.48
C ALA A 5 -22.02 11.78 -43.69
N GLU A 6 -20.77 11.72 -44.12
CA GLU A 6 -19.67 11.03 -43.47
C GLU A 6 -19.50 11.58 -42.05
N ARG A 7 -20.05 10.85 -41.07
CA ARG A 7 -19.90 11.20 -39.66
C ARG A 7 -18.41 11.09 -39.31
N PRO A 8 -17.81 12.13 -38.69
CA PRO A 8 -16.44 12.03 -38.19
C PRO A 8 -16.34 10.84 -37.24
N GLN A 9 -15.51 9.86 -37.60
CA GLN A 9 -15.17 8.76 -36.71
C GLN A 9 -14.54 9.38 -35.46
N ALA A 10 -15.27 9.34 -34.35
CA ALA A 10 -14.74 9.72 -33.05
C ALA A 10 -13.50 8.86 -32.78
N SER A 11 -12.33 9.50 -32.77
CA SER A 11 -11.07 8.86 -32.46
C SER A 11 -11.18 8.16 -31.11
N VAL A 12 -11.10 6.83 -31.12
CA VAL A 12 -11.03 6.02 -29.90
C VAL A 12 -9.77 6.49 -29.15
N PRO A 13 -9.89 7.03 -27.93
CA PRO A 13 -8.73 7.50 -27.20
C PRO A 13 -7.79 6.31 -26.95
N ALA A 14 -6.53 6.46 -27.33
CA ALA A 14 -5.52 5.43 -27.14
C ALA A 14 -5.48 4.98 -25.66
N PRO A 15 -5.28 3.67 -25.39
CA PRO A 15 -5.20 3.16 -24.03
C PRO A 15 -4.08 3.88 -23.27
N ARG A 16 -4.47 4.67 -22.26
CA ARG A 16 -3.54 5.35 -21.35
C ARG A 16 -2.94 4.31 -20.42
N VAL A 17 -1.61 4.28 -20.35
CA VAL A 17 -0.88 3.53 -19.32
C VAL A 17 -1.23 4.17 -17.96
N PRO A 18 -1.72 3.41 -16.97
CA PRO A 18 -2.10 3.94 -15.66
C PRO A 18 -0.93 4.70 -15.04
N GLY A 19 -1.19 5.95 -14.67
CA GLY A 19 -0.19 6.79 -14.00
C GLY A 19 -0.11 6.47 -12.50
N PRO A 20 0.94 6.96 -11.82
CA PRO A 20 1.06 6.84 -10.36
C PRO A 20 -0.18 7.38 -9.61
N ALA A 21 -0.84 8.40 -10.15
CA ALA A 21 -2.06 8.98 -9.57
C ALA A 21 -3.25 8.01 -9.62
N ASP A 22 -3.37 7.20 -10.67
CA ASP A 22 -4.44 6.21 -10.81
C ASP A 22 -4.26 5.07 -9.79
N ALA A 23 -3.01 4.64 -9.58
CA ALA A 23 -2.67 3.65 -8.55
C ALA A 23 -3.02 4.16 -7.14
N VAL A 24 -2.76 5.43 -6.83
CA VAL A 24 -3.15 6.04 -5.55
C VAL A 24 -4.67 6.07 -5.36
N ALA A 25 -5.41 6.40 -6.42
CA ALA A 25 -6.88 6.41 -6.39
C ALA A 25 -7.45 5.00 -6.16
N ASP A 26 -6.87 3.99 -6.81
CA ASP A 26 -7.28 2.59 -6.67
C ASP A 26 -6.94 2.03 -5.27
N MET A 27 -5.78 2.38 -4.72
CA MET A 27 -5.39 2.06 -3.34
C MET A 27 -6.35 2.69 -2.32
N ARG A 28 -6.74 3.95 -2.50
CA ARG A 28 -7.73 4.62 -1.62
C ARG A 28 -9.10 3.96 -1.70
N THR A 29 -9.52 3.54 -2.88
CA THR A 29 -10.79 2.84 -3.09
C THR A 29 -10.78 1.49 -2.39
N THR A 30 -9.72 0.70 -2.57
CA THR A 30 -9.53 -0.57 -1.87
C THR A 30 -9.50 -0.39 -0.35
N ALA A 31 -8.81 0.64 0.15
CA ALA A 31 -8.78 0.96 1.58
C ALA A 31 -10.17 1.32 2.14
N ARG A 32 -10.97 2.10 1.40
CA ARG A 32 -12.34 2.44 1.81
C ARG A 32 -13.21 1.19 1.93
N TRP A 33 -13.13 0.28 0.96
CA TRP A 33 -13.92 -0.95 0.97
C TRP A 33 -13.49 -1.93 2.07
N THR A 34 -12.19 -2.03 2.34
CA THR A 34 -11.68 -2.85 3.45
C THR A 34 -12.10 -2.31 4.82
N ILE A 35 -12.05 -0.99 5.03
CA ILE A 35 -12.57 -0.34 6.24
C ILE A 35 -14.10 -0.56 6.37
N ALA A 36 -14.85 -0.43 5.27
CA ALA A 36 -16.29 -0.66 5.28
C ALA A 36 -16.65 -2.12 5.61
N ALA A 37 -15.93 -3.09 5.05
CA ALA A 37 -16.10 -4.50 5.36
C ALA A 37 -15.76 -4.81 6.82
N ALA A 38 -14.64 -4.27 7.32
CA ALA A 38 -14.24 -4.40 8.72
C ALA A 38 -15.27 -3.80 9.69
N ALA A 39 -15.80 -2.62 9.36
CA ALA A 39 -16.88 -1.98 10.12
C ALA A 39 -18.17 -2.80 10.07
N GLY A 40 -18.50 -3.41 8.92
CA GLY A 40 -19.63 -4.32 8.77
C GLY A 40 -19.51 -5.56 9.66
N VAL A 41 -18.32 -6.17 9.73
CA VAL A 41 -18.06 -7.29 10.64
C VAL A 41 -18.19 -6.85 12.10
N GLY A 42 -17.63 -5.70 12.47
CA GLY A 42 -17.78 -5.14 13.82
C GLY A 42 -19.24 -4.86 14.19
N ALA A 43 -20.02 -4.31 13.27
CA ALA A 43 -21.45 -4.07 13.45
C ALA A 43 -22.24 -5.38 13.58
N LEU A 44 -21.88 -6.41 12.80
CA LEU A 44 -22.51 -7.74 12.89
C LEU A 44 -22.21 -8.40 14.25
N LEU A 45 -20.97 -8.28 14.73
CA LEU A 45 -20.56 -8.78 16.05
C LEU A 45 -21.27 -8.05 17.18
N LEU A 46 -21.49 -6.75 17.06
CA LEU A 46 -22.20 -5.96 18.09
C LEU A 46 -23.72 -6.11 18.02
N GLY A 47 -24.29 -6.31 16.83
CA GLY A 47 -25.74 -6.25 16.59
C GLY A 47 -26.45 -7.60 16.40
N GLY A 48 -25.76 -8.66 15.94
CA GLY A 48 -26.43 -9.87 15.44
C GLY A 48 -26.40 -11.09 16.38
N ALA A 49 -25.25 -11.37 17.01
CA ALA A 49 -25.02 -12.62 17.76
C ALA A 49 -25.16 -12.51 19.29
N PRO A 50 -24.67 -11.45 19.98
CA PRO A 50 -24.72 -11.41 21.44
C PRO A 50 -26.14 -11.22 22.00
N LEU A 51 -26.98 -10.42 21.31
CA LEU A 51 -28.32 -10.08 21.79
C LEU A 51 -29.27 -11.28 21.86
N THR A 52 -29.07 -12.31 21.05
CA THR A 52 -29.85 -13.55 21.08
C THR A 52 -29.28 -14.59 22.07
N ALA A 53 -28.00 -14.47 22.44
CA ALA A 53 -27.29 -15.40 23.30
C ALA A 53 -27.28 -15.01 24.80
N ILE A 54 -27.57 -13.74 25.15
CA ILE A 54 -27.60 -13.25 26.55
C ILE A 54 -28.54 -14.07 27.46
N GLY A 55 -29.60 -14.69 26.91
CA GLY A 55 -30.50 -15.55 27.68
C GLY A 55 -30.00 -16.97 27.98
N LYS A 56 -28.83 -17.37 27.43
CA LYS A 56 -28.29 -18.74 27.54
C LYS A 56 -27.04 -18.87 28.40
N ILE A 57 -26.45 -17.76 28.85
CA ILE A 57 -25.22 -17.78 29.65
C ILE A 57 -25.61 -17.99 31.12
N SER A 58 -25.33 -19.17 31.66
CA SER A 58 -25.73 -19.57 33.02
C SER A 58 -24.60 -19.38 34.04
N GLY A 59 -23.34 -19.25 33.61
CA GLY A 59 -22.17 -19.09 34.49
C GLY A 59 -21.29 -17.84 34.23
N ALA A 60 -20.72 -17.28 35.31
CA ALA A 60 -19.80 -16.13 35.23
C ALA A 60 -18.51 -16.44 34.45
N GLY A 61 -18.04 -17.69 34.46
CA GLY A 61 -16.87 -18.12 33.69
C GLY A 61 -17.10 -18.10 32.18
N GLU A 62 -18.26 -18.56 31.72
CA GLU A 62 -18.65 -18.54 30.31
C GLU A 62 -18.84 -17.12 29.79
N ALA A 63 -19.42 -16.23 30.61
CA ALA A 63 -19.56 -14.80 30.29
C ALA A 63 -18.18 -14.13 30.08
N VAL A 64 -17.21 -14.43 30.96
CA VAL A 64 -15.83 -13.91 30.83
C VAL A 64 -15.16 -14.45 29.56
N LEU A 65 -15.35 -15.73 29.24
CA LEU A 65 -14.74 -16.35 28.06
C LEU A 65 -15.34 -15.81 26.75
N ALA A 66 -16.66 -15.61 26.71
CA ALA A 66 -17.35 -14.97 25.60
C ALA A 66 -16.91 -13.50 25.41
N PHE A 67 -16.79 -12.74 26.50
CA PHE A 67 -16.29 -11.37 26.45
C PHE A 67 -14.83 -11.31 25.97
N ALA A 68 -13.97 -12.21 26.45
CA ALA A 68 -12.59 -12.31 26.00
C ALA A 68 -12.50 -12.62 24.49
N GLY A 69 -13.29 -13.57 23.99
CA GLY A 69 -13.37 -13.88 22.54
C GLY A 69 -13.79 -12.67 21.69
N LEU A 70 -14.78 -11.90 22.17
CA LEU A 70 -15.23 -10.67 21.51
C LEU A 70 -14.14 -9.60 21.47
N VAL A 71 -13.44 -9.37 22.59
CA VAL A 71 -12.32 -8.40 22.66
C VAL A 71 -11.20 -8.80 21.72
N VAL A 72 -10.85 -10.09 21.64
CA VAL A 72 -9.83 -10.60 20.70
C VAL A 72 -10.24 -10.36 19.26
N ALA A 73 -11.49 -10.63 18.90
CA ALA A 73 -12.01 -10.38 17.55
C ALA A 73 -11.96 -8.89 17.18
N LEU A 74 -12.40 -8.00 18.08
CA LEU A 74 -12.34 -6.55 17.88
C LEU A 74 -10.89 -6.03 17.79
N GLY A 75 -9.98 -6.60 18.59
CA GLY A 75 -8.55 -6.32 18.49
C GLY A 75 -7.97 -6.66 17.13
N GLY A 76 -8.35 -7.82 16.57
CA GLY A 76 -7.96 -8.23 15.21
C GLY A 76 -8.46 -7.25 14.13
N VAL A 77 -9.70 -6.76 14.26
CA VAL A 77 -10.27 -5.74 13.37
C VAL A 77 -9.50 -4.41 13.48
N GLY A 78 -9.28 -3.91 14.69
CA GLY A 78 -8.54 -2.67 14.92
C GLY A 78 -7.11 -2.73 14.38
N TRP A 79 -6.43 -3.86 14.59
CA TRP A 79 -5.11 -4.12 14.02
C TRP A 79 -5.11 -4.07 12.49
N GLY A 80 -6.11 -4.68 11.83
CA GLY A 80 -6.27 -4.64 10.38
C GLY A 80 -6.45 -3.22 9.83
N ILE A 81 -7.26 -2.41 10.52
CA ILE A 81 -7.48 -1.00 10.16
C ILE A 81 -6.18 -0.20 10.31
N TRP A 82 -5.47 -0.36 11.42
CA TRP A 82 -4.20 0.32 11.68
C TRP A 82 -3.16 0.04 10.58
N GLN A 83 -2.98 -1.24 10.23
CA GLN A 83 -2.04 -1.66 9.18
C GLN A 83 -2.41 -1.12 7.80
N THR A 84 -3.72 -1.00 7.50
CA THR A 84 -4.20 -0.39 6.26
C THR A 84 -3.92 1.13 6.25
N GLY A 85 -4.02 1.79 7.41
CA GLY A 85 -3.66 3.21 7.57
C GLY A 85 -2.18 3.50 7.33
N GLU A 86 -1.29 2.67 7.87
CA GLU A 86 0.16 2.72 7.64
C GLU A 86 0.52 2.62 6.15
N ALA A 87 -0.21 1.78 5.40
CA ALA A 87 -0.01 1.63 3.96
C ALA A 87 -0.44 2.85 3.13
N LEU A 88 -1.28 3.73 3.68
CA LEU A 88 -1.78 4.95 3.02
C LEU A 88 -0.91 6.19 3.28
N MET A 89 0.06 6.12 4.21
CA MET A 89 0.96 7.24 4.45
C MET A 89 1.83 7.48 3.21
N PRO A 90 1.89 8.72 2.68
CA PRO A 90 2.70 9.03 1.51
C PRO A 90 4.16 8.77 1.83
N ARG A 91 4.71 7.70 1.27
CA ARG A 91 6.13 7.40 1.37
C ARG A 91 6.83 8.16 0.25
N VAL A 92 7.55 9.21 0.62
CA VAL A 92 8.55 9.79 -0.28
C VAL A 92 9.65 8.75 -0.49
N ALA A 93 9.97 8.48 -1.76
CA ALA A 93 11.10 7.65 -2.14
C ALA A 93 12.32 8.55 -2.31
N THR A 94 13.41 8.16 -1.67
CA THR A 94 14.71 8.82 -1.74
C THR A 94 15.76 7.77 -2.10
N LEU A 95 16.90 8.22 -2.62
CA LEU A 95 18.00 7.29 -2.90
C LEU A 95 18.64 6.70 -1.64
N ASP A 96 18.49 7.36 -0.49
CA ASP A 96 18.95 6.84 0.81
C ASP A 96 18.13 5.62 1.27
N ASP A 97 16.92 5.44 0.71
CA ASP A 97 16.10 4.27 1.00
C ASP A 97 16.68 2.97 0.44
N LEU A 98 17.64 3.02 -0.50
CA LEU A 98 18.30 1.82 -1.03
C LEU A 98 19.01 1.01 0.07
N ASP A 99 19.33 1.64 1.19
CA ASP A 99 19.95 1.00 2.35
C ASP A 99 18.93 0.26 3.24
N ASP A 100 17.63 0.48 3.06
CA ASP A 100 16.57 -0.23 3.79
C ASP A 100 16.70 -1.75 3.56
N PRO A 101 16.72 -2.58 4.63
CA PRO A 101 16.77 -4.03 4.50
C PRO A 101 15.61 -4.61 3.68
N ALA A 102 14.45 -3.96 3.62
CA ALA A 102 13.33 -4.37 2.78
C ALA A 102 13.63 -4.28 1.27
N LEU A 103 14.69 -3.56 0.88
CA LEU A 103 15.15 -3.37 -0.50
C LEU A 103 16.39 -4.20 -0.83
N ALA A 104 16.77 -5.17 0.01
CA ALA A 104 17.95 -6.03 -0.21
C ALA A 104 17.94 -6.73 -1.58
N ASP A 105 16.78 -7.22 -2.03
CA ASP A 105 16.64 -7.86 -3.35
C ASP A 105 16.85 -6.88 -4.51
N LEU A 106 16.37 -5.64 -4.35
CA LEU A 106 16.61 -4.58 -5.34
C LEU A 106 18.10 -4.23 -5.38
N ARG A 107 18.73 -4.06 -4.23
CA ARG A 107 20.16 -3.78 -4.12
C ARG A 107 21.00 -4.90 -4.74
N ALA A 108 20.65 -6.15 -4.48
CA ALA A 108 21.30 -7.30 -5.09
C ALA A 108 21.12 -7.33 -6.62
N THR A 109 19.96 -6.89 -7.12
CA THR A 109 19.71 -6.77 -8.56
C THR A 109 20.55 -5.66 -9.18
N ILE A 110 20.60 -4.49 -8.55
CA ILE A 110 21.44 -3.36 -8.98
C ILE A 110 22.93 -3.74 -8.97
N ALA A 111 23.38 -4.45 -7.94
CA ALA A 111 24.76 -4.88 -7.80
C ALA A 111 25.22 -5.84 -8.92
N ARG A 112 24.31 -6.54 -9.61
CA ARG A 112 24.64 -7.42 -10.74
C ARG A 112 24.97 -6.66 -12.01
N ASP A 113 24.34 -5.50 -12.23
CA ASP A 113 24.60 -4.64 -13.38
C ASP A 113 24.43 -3.16 -12.99
N PRO A 114 25.42 -2.57 -12.29
CA PRO A 114 25.32 -1.18 -11.86
C PRO A 114 25.19 -0.19 -13.03
N SER A 115 25.82 -0.51 -14.17
CA SER A 115 25.78 0.33 -15.38
C SER A 115 24.38 0.49 -15.95
N ALA A 116 23.52 -0.53 -15.87
CA ALA A 116 22.12 -0.41 -16.32
C ALA A 116 21.30 0.58 -15.48
N PHE A 117 21.66 0.80 -14.22
CA PHE A 117 20.91 1.68 -13.31
C PHE A 117 21.52 3.08 -13.18
N TYR A 118 22.85 3.16 -13.09
CA TYR A 118 23.57 4.43 -12.87
C TYR A 118 24.16 5.03 -14.15
N GLY A 119 24.22 4.27 -15.24
CA GLY A 119 24.79 4.72 -16.50
C GLY A 119 26.27 5.12 -16.35
N PRO A 120 26.73 6.14 -17.10
CA PRO A 120 28.11 6.61 -17.02
C PRO A 120 28.41 7.44 -15.76
N PHE A 121 27.43 7.65 -14.88
CA PHE A 121 27.50 8.61 -13.78
C PHE A 121 28.00 8.02 -12.45
N GLY A 122 28.41 6.74 -12.44
CA GLY A 122 29.03 6.09 -11.29
C GLY A 122 28.48 4.69 -11.01
N THR A 123 28.62 4.22 -9.77
CA THR A 123 28.21 2.87 -9.36
C THR A 123 27.28 2.85 -8.15
N SER A 124 26.89 4.04 -7.66
CA SER A 124 26.05 4.19 -6.48
C SER A 124 25.04 5.32 -6.64
N GLY A 125 23.98 5.29 -5.82
CA GLY A 125 23.02 6.39 -5.73
C GLY A 125 23.66 7.70 -5.27
N ALA A 126 24.73 7.63 -4.46
CA ALA A 126 25.49 8.81 -4.06
C ALA A 126 26.24 9.44 -5.24
N ASP A 127 26.83 8.63 -6.12
CA ASP A 127 27.52 9.13 -7.32
C ASP A 127 26.53 9.79 -8.28
N LEU A 128 25.35 9.19 -8.47
CA LEU A 128 24.30 9.75 -9.32
C LEU A 128 23.82 11.11 -8.79
N ARG A 129 23.61 11.25 -7.47
CA ARG A 129 23.29 12.56 -6.84
C ARG A 129 24.39 13.58 -7.08
N LYS A 130 25.66 13.18 -6.91
CA LYS A 130 26.81 14.05 -7.17
C LYS A 130 26.88 14.46 -8.63
N ALA A 131 26.60 13.57 -9.57
CA ALA A 131 26.60 13.85 -11.00
C ALA A 131 25.51 14.85 -11.39
N VAL A 132 24.28 14.69 -10.88
CA VAL A 132 23.18 15.64 -11.10
C VAL A 132 23.55 17.03 -10.57
N ALA A 133 24.09 17.10 -9.36
CA ALA A 133 24.53 18.36 -8.77
C ALA A 133 25.66 18.99 -9.58
N PHE A 134 26.69 18.22 -9.92
CA PHE A 134 27.87 18.67 -10.66
C PHE A 134 27.50 19.23 -12.03
N HIS A 135 26.78 18.47 -12.87
CA HIS A 135 26.41 18.93 -14.20
C HIS A 135 25.43 20.11 -14.16
N GLY A 136 24.55 20.16 -13.15
CA GLY A 136 23.68 21.31 -12.91
C GLY A 136 24.46 22.58 -12.58
N THR A 137 25.47 22.49 -11.70
CA THR A 137 26.36 23.61 -11.37
C THR A 137 27.20 24.04 -12.57
N VAL A 138 27.75 23.09 -13.34
CA VAL A 138 28.51 23.39 -14.57
C VAL A 138 27.63 24.11 -15.59
N ALA A 139 26.41 23.65 -15.83
CA ALA A 139 25.47 24.31 -16.74
C ALA A 139 25.11 25.73 -16.28
N ALA A 140 24.91 25.94 -14.97
CA ALA A 140 24.64 27.26 -14.42
C ALA A 140 25.83 28.21 -14.61
N ASN A 141 27.04 27.76 -14.30
CA ASN A 141 28.26 28.56 -14.45
C ASN A 141 28.53 28.89 -15.93
N LEU A 142 28.39 27.92 -16.83
CA LEU A 142 28.54 28.12 -18.27
C LEU A 142 27.50 29.11 -18.82
N ALA A 143 26.25 29.06 -18.35
CA ALA A 143 25.22 30.01 -18.76
C ALA A 143 25.57 31.46 -18.36
N VAL A 144 26.11 31.65 -17.14
CA VAL A 144 26.59 32.96 -16.68
C VAL A 144 27.78 33.44 -17.52
N THR A 145 28.74 32.57 -17.80
CA THR A 145 29.90 32.92 -18.65
C THR A 145 29.48 33.25 -20.08
N ALA A 146 28.59 32.45 -20.68
CA ALA A 146 28.08 32.67 -22.02
C ALA A 146 27.36 34.02 -22.15
N ALA A 147 26.59 34.42 -21.14
CA ALA A 147 25.87 35.69 -21.14
C ALA A 147 26.79 36.93 -21.07
N ALA A 148 28.01 36.78 -20.55
CA ALA A 148 28.99 37.86 -20.44
C ALA A 148 29.99 37.89 -21.62
N GLU A 149 30.04 36.85 -22.44
CA GLU A 149 31.01 36.71 -23.52
C GLU A 149 30.57 37.51 -24.77
N THR A 150 31.52 38.22 -25.38
CA THR A 150 31.27 39.06 -26.56
C THR A 150 31.96 38.54 -27.82
N ASP A 151 33.01 37.71 -27.66
CA ASP A 151 33.71 37.10 -28.80
C ASP A 151 32.82 36.04 -29.49
N PRO A 152 32.47 36.20 -30.78
CA PRO A 152 31.56 35.30 -31.49
C PRO A 152 32.08 33.87 -31.64
N VAL A 153 33.41 33.64 -31.62
CA VAL A 153 33.96 32.28 -31.66
C VAL A 153 33.79 31.61 -30.30
N ARG A 154 34.07 32.33 -29.21
CA ARG A 154 33.94 31.82 -27.84
C ARG A 154 32.49 31.61 -27.44
N VAL A 155 31.58 32.50 -27.86
CA VAL A 155 30.13 32.33 -27.66
C VAL A 155 29.68 30.98 -28.23
N ARG A 156 30.05 30.63 -29.46
CA ARG A 156 29.67 29.34 -30.07
C ARG A 156 30.21 28.13 -29.29
N LEU A 157 31.45 28.20 -28.80
CA LEU A 157 32.03 27.12 -27.99
C LEU A 157 31.32 26.99 -26.64
N LEU A 158 31.00 28.11 -25.99
CA LEU A 158 30.27 28.13 -24.73
C LEU A 158 28.83 27.63 -24.89
N ASP A 159 28.16 27.99 -25.98
CA ASP A 159 26.82 27.50 -26.30
C ASP A 159 26.80 25.99 -26.48
N GLN A 160 27.79 25.44 -27.20
CA GLN A 160 27.92 24.00 -27.36
C GLN A 160 28.21 23.31 -26.01
N ALA A 161 29.16 23.81 -25.23
CA ALA A 161 29.47 23.26 -23.92
C ALA A 161 28.27 23.32 -22.95
N LEU A 162 27.47 24.39 -23.03
CA LEU A 162 26.25 24.56 -22.24
C LEU A 162 25.17 23.56 -22.68
N ALA A 163 25.00 23.34 -23.98
CA ALA A 163 24.08 22.33 -24.51
C ALA A 163 24.46 20.92 -24.01
N ASP A 164 25.75 20.57 -24.07
CA ASP A 164 26.26 19.29 -23.58
C ASP A 164 26.06 19.15 -22.06
N ALA A 165 26.35 20.19 -21.27
CA ALA A 165 26.14 20.17 -19.83
C ALA A 165 24.66 20.01 -19.45
N ARG A 166 23.74 20.64 -20.19
CA ARG A 166 22.29 20.48 -20.02
C ARG A 166 21.84 19.07 -20.36
N ALA A 167 22.28 18.54 -21.50
CA ALA A 167 21.97 17.17 -21.92
C ALA A 167 22.44 16.13 -20.88
N ASN A 168 23.65 16.31 -20.33
CA ASN A 168 24.18 15.44 -19.27
C ASN A 168 23.37 15.56 -17.97
N THR A 169 22.97 16.77 -17.58
CA THR A 169 22.12 17.00 -16.39
C THR A 169 20.79 16.27 -16.55
N GLU A 170 20.14 16.39 -17.71
CA GLU A 170 18.88 15.72 -17.98
C GLU A 170 19.03 14.19 -18.03
N ALA A 171 20.11 13.68 -18.61
CA ALA A 171 20.40 12.25 -18.62
C ALA A 171 20.55 11.68 -17.20
N ALA A 172 21.31 12.37 -16.35
CA ALA A 172 21.47 11.99 -14.95
C ALA A 172 20.15 12.05 -14.17
N ARG A 173 19.32 13.10 -14.39
CA ARG A 173 18.00 13.21 -13.77
C ARG A 173 17.05 12.10 -14.20
N ARG A 174 17.00 11.77 -15.49
CA ARG A 174 16.16 10.66 -15.99
C ARG A 174 16.53 9.32 -15.35
N LEU A 175 17.83 9.06 -15.14
CA LEU A 175 18.28 7.86 -14.43
C LEU A 175 17.87 7.90 -12.95
N GLN A 176 18.02 9.05 -12.30
CA GLN A 176 17.60 9.23 -10.90
C GLN A 176 16.09 8.99 -10.75
N ASP A 177 15.26 9.57 -11.61
CA ASP A 177 13.81 9.44 -11.56
C ASP A 177 13.38 7.99 -11.78
N ARG A 178 13.96 7.30 -12.77
CA ARG A 178 13.73 5.86 -12.98
C ARG A 178 14.11 5.02 -11.76
N LEU A 179 15.23 5.36 -11.12
CA LEU A 179 15.67 4.63 -9.93
C LEU A 179 14.73 4.88 -8.74
N LEU A 180 14.23 6.10 -8.58
CA LEU A 180 13.21 6.44 -7.58
C LEU A 180 11.88 5.72 -7.84
N GLU A 181 11.47 5.59 -9.10
CA GLU A 181 10.30 4.79 -9.50
C GLU A 181 10.49 3.32 -9.13
N PHE A 182 11.66 2.74 -9.35
CA PHE A 182 11.96 1.37 -8.93
C PHE A 182 11.96 1.22 -7.41
N VAL A 183 12.59 2.13 -6.67
CA VAL A 183 12.56 2.14 -5.20
C VAL A 183 11.12 2.20 -4.70
N LEU A 184 10.29 3.08 -5.26
CA LEU A 184 8.89 3.21 -4.91
C LEU A 184 8.12 1.91 -5.20
N ALA A 185 8.29 1.33 -6.39
CA ALA A 185 7.62 0.08 -6.77
C ALA A 185 7.97 -1.07 -5.82
N TRP A 186 9.24 -1.23 -5.44
CA TRP A 186 9.64 -2.25 -4.47
C TRP A 186 9.12 -1.95 -3.05
N LYS A 187 9.13 -0.68 -2.62
CA LYS A 187 8.53 -0.29 -1.33
C LYS A 187 7.04 -0.66 -1.28
N VAL A 188 6.29 -0.39 -2.35
CA VAL A 188 4.88 -0.78 -2.47
C VAL A 188 4.74 -2.30 -2.43
N ARG A 189 5.56 -3.05 -3.18
CA ARG A 189 5.56 -4.52 -3.14
C ARG A 189 5.82 -5.07 -1.73
N ALA A 190 6.81 -4.52 -1.02
CA ALA A 190 7.15 -4.93 0.34
C ALA A 190 6.03 -4.57 1.34
N ALA A 191 5.38 -3.42 1.16
CA ALA A 191 4.22 -3.02 1.95
C ALA A 191 3.03 -3.97 1.72
N VAL A 192 2.71 -4.30 0.46
CA VAL A 192 1.63 -5.25 0.11
C VAL A 192 1.90 -6.64 0.69
N ARG A 193 3.14 -7.13 0.63
CA ARG A 193 3.50 -8.43 1.22
C ARG A 193 3.31 -8.43 2.73
N ARG A 194 3.72 -7.37 3.43
CA ARG A 194 3.47 -7.19 4.87
C ARG A 194 1.98 -7.09 5.18
N ALA A 195 1.24 -6.29 4.42
CA ALA A 195 -0.20 -6.14 4.58
C ALA A 195 -0.92 -7.49 4.45
N ARG A 196 -0.60 -8.30 3.45
CA ARG A 196 -1.16 -9.65 3.28
C ARG A 196 -0.91 -10.55 4.50
N LEU A 197 0.30 -10.53 5.04
CA LEU A 197 0.63 -11.30 6.26
C LEU A 197 -0.20 -10.81 7.45
N HIS A 198 -0.34 -9.49 7.62
CA HIS A 198 -1.15 -8.93 8.69
C HIS A 198 -2.64 -9.21 8.51
N THR A 199 -3.17 -9.20 7.28
CA THR A 199 -4.56 -9.57 7.00
C THR A 199 -4.82 -11.05 7.32
N LEU A 200 -3.90 -11.95 6.96
CA LEU A 200 -4.01 -13.37 7.32
C LEU A 200 -3.94 -13.57 8.84
N ALA A 201 -3.02 -12.88 9.52
CA ALA A 201 -2.91 -12.92 10.98
C ALA A 201 -4.19 -12.40 11.65
N ALA A 202 -4.73 -11.27 11.17
CA ALA A 202 -5.99 -10.72 11.67
C ALA A 202 -7.16 -11.69 11.46
N ALA A 203 -7.26 -12.32 10.28
CA ALA A 203 -8.28 -13.32 10.00
C ALA A 203 -8.18 -14.53 10.94
N ALA A 204 -6.96 -15.01 11.22
CA ALA A 204 -6.72 -16.09 12.18
C ALA A 204 -7.14 -15.70 13.60
N VAL A 205 -6.84 -14.48 14.04
CA VAL A 205 -7.24 -13.96 15.36
C VAL A 205 -8.76 -13.84 15.47
N ILE A 206 -9.43 -13.34 14.43
CA ILE A 206 -10.90 -13.25 14.37
C ILE A 206 -11.52 -14.64 14.43
N ALA A 207 -11.01 -15.60 13.64
CA ALA A 207 -11.50 -16.98 13.63
C ALA A 207 -11.34 -17.63 15.00
N LEU A 208 -10.19 -17.45 15.65
CA LEU A 208 -9.94 -17.95 17.01
C LEU A 208 -10.91 -17.33 18.02
N GLY A 209 -11.11 -16.01 17.99
CA GLY A 209 -12.06 -15.32 18.86
C GLY A 209 -13.50 -15.79 18.65
N ALA A 210 -13.90 -16.02 17.40
CA ALA A 210 -15.23 -16.54 17.06
C ALA A 210 -15.43 -17.98 17.55
N VAL A 211 -14.42 -18.85 17.40
CA VAL A 211 -14.47 -20.23 17.90
C VAL A 211 -14.57 -20.25 19.43
N LEU A 212 -13.79 -19.42 20.13
CA LEU A 212 -13.85 -19.30 21.59
C LEU A 212 -15.23 -18.81 22.06
N PHE A 213 -15.80 -17.80 21.37
CA PHE A 213 -17.14 -17.30 21.66
C PHE A 213 -18.21 -18.38 21.46
N LEU A 214 -18.21 -19.04 20.29
CA LEU A 214 -19.19 -20.08 19.96
C LEU A 214 -19.10 -21.29 20.89
N GLY A 215 -17.88 -21.74 21.24
CA GLY A 215 -17.66 -22.82 22.19
C GLY A 215 -18.25 -22.50 23.57
N ALA A 216 -17.95 -21.31 24.11
CA ALA A 216 -18.50 -20.87 25.39
C ALA A 216 -20.04 -20.79 25.40
N THR A 217 -20.67 -20.52 24.25
CA THR A 217 -22.13 -20.44 24.13
C THR A 217 -22.82 -21.78 23.87
N HIS A 218 -22.12 -22.83 23.42
CA HIS A 218 -22.72 -24.15 23.13
C HIS A 218 -22.70 -25.10 24.32
N ASP A 219 -21.65 -25.09 25.16
CA ASP A 219 -21.58 -25.98 26.33
C ASP A 219 -22.66 -25.65 27.38
N ALA A 220 -23.13 -24.40 27.44
CA ALA A 220 -24.20 -23.98 28.34
C ALA A 220 -25.57 -24.66 28.08
N ASP A 221 -25.82 -25.20 26.87
CA ASP A 221 -27.04 -25.94 26.56
C ASP A 221 -26.97 -27.43 26.98
N ALA A 222 -25.78 -27.99 27.25
CA ALA A 222 -25.59 -29.41 27.59
C ALA A 222 -25.93 -29.73 29.07
N ASP A 223 -25.77 -28.77 29.97
CA ASP A 223 -25.99 -28.95 31.42
C ASP A 223 -27.42 -28.61 31.89
N ARG A 224 -28.38 -28.44 30.98
CA ARG A 224 -29.79 -28.21 31.36
C ARG A 224 -30.42 -29.49 31.92
N PRO A 225 -30.81 -29.54 33.22
CA PRO A 225 -31.54 -30.69 33.74
C PRO A 225 -32.88 -30.81 33.01
N ALA A 226 -33.15 -31.97 32.42
CA ALA A 226 -34.40 -32.26 31.75
C ALA A 226 -35.58 -31.97 32.70
N HIS A 227 -36.53 -31.14 32.25
CA HIS A 227 -37.75 -30.88 33.01
C HIS A 227 -38.44 -32.23 33.30
N PRO A 228 -38.73 -32.56 34.58
CA PRO A 228 -39.46 -33.77 34.90
C PRO A 228 -40.84 -33.70 34.23
N ALA A 229 -41.19 -34.77 33.50
CA ALA A 229 -42.46 -34.88 32.80
C ALA A 229 -43.64 -34.65 33.76
N PRO A 230 -44.71 -33.96 33.33
CA PRO A 230 -45.89 -33.75 34.18
C PRO A 230 -46.52 -35.09 34.53
N SER A 231 -46.61 -35.38 35.83
CA SER A 231 -47.28 -36.57 36.36
C SER A 231 -48.74 -36.63 35.89
N PRO A 232 -49.23 -37.78 35.39
CA PRO A 232 -50.64 -37.95 35.04
C PRO A 232 -51.47 -37.91 36.32
N SER A 233 -52.12 -36.77 36.58
CA SER A 233 -53.11 -36.64 37.65
C SER A 233 -54.29 -37.54 37.33
N ALA A 234 -54.62 -38.39 38.29
CA ALA A 234 -55.72 -39.34 38.28
C ALA A 234 -57.06 -38.66 37.95
N ALA A 235 -57.71 -39.11 36.88
CA ALA A 235 -59.14 -38.98 36.72
C ALA A 235 -59.81 -40.07 37.59
N ARG A 236 -60.48 -39.64 38.66
CA ARG A 236 -61.58 -40.37 39.30
C ARG A 236 -62.72 -39.40 39.52
#